data_AF-A0A081UEQ7-F1
#
_entry.id   AF-A0A081UEQ7-F1
#
_cell.length_a   1.000
_cell.length_b   1.000
_cell.length_c   1.000
_cell.angle_alpha   90.00
_cell.angle_beta   90.00
_cell.angle_gamma   90.00
#
_symmetry.space_group_name_H-M   'P 1'
#
loop_
_entity.id
_entity.type
_entity.pdbx_description
1 polymer ?
#
loop_
_entity_poly.entity_id
_entity_poly.type
_entity_poly.pdbx_seq_one_letter_code
_entity_poly.pdbx_strand_id
1 'polypeptide(L)'
;MKNYIVNELIAAMKERIPRGINLANYLTDALCMGKEAVYRRLRGEVAFTFDEVALVSCKLGISIDQIIGNHQSNRVTFDLNLLHSPDPLESYYEIIERYLRIFNYVKDDSSTKIYTASNVIPFTLYSSYEYLSKFRLCRWIYQNGKIRTPNNLSGMQIPVKAVNAHKLLSEAVKACRKTCFIWDSNVFYSFVKEMKYFAGLNLISETDLMHLKNELVLLLHELEQISAKGEFGNGNKVAIYLSNIDFEATYSYIEKKDFQISLLRVYSINSMDSQSPRICGIQKDWIQSLKRHSTLISESGEAQRISFLEQQKSFIDTL
;
A
#
# COMPACT_ATOMS: atom_id res chain seq x y z
N MET A 1 9.33 12.47 30.16
CA MET A 1 9.45 12.93 28.76
C MET A 1 10.84 12.65 28.18
N LYS A 2 11.95 13.19 28.72
CA LYS A 2 13.32 12.97 28.18
C LYS A 2 13.73 11.50 28.01
N ASN A 3 13.56 10.64 29.03
CA ASN A 3 13.96 9.23 28.94
C ASN A 3 13.12 8.42 27.94
N TYR A 4 11.89 8.86 27.67
CA TYR A 4 10.99 8.14 26.78
C TYR A 4 11.36 8.37 25.29
N ILE A 5 11.64 9.61 24.89
CA ILE A 5 12.08 9.94 23.52
C ILE A 5 13.38 9.22 23.18
N VAL A 6 14.33 9.16 24.12
CA VAL A 6 15.59 8.43 23.94
C VAL A 6 15.34 6.93 23.77
N ASN A 7 14.41 6.35 24.55
CA ASN A 7 14.06 4.94 24.41
C ASN A 7 13.40 4.62 23.06
N GLU A 8 12.49 5.47 22.58
CA GLU A 8 11.89 5.31 21.25
C GLU A 8 12.92 5.47 20.13
N LEU A 9 13.83 6.44 20.25
CA LEU A 9 14.93 6.60 19.30
C LEU A 9 15.80 5.34 19.27
N ILE A 10 16.14 4.77 20.43
CA ILE A 10 16.92 3.53 20.53
C ILE A 10 16.15 2.36 19.91
N ALA A 11 14.84 2.25 20.14
CA ALA A 11 14.00 1.21 19.55
C ALA A 11 13.97 1.33 18.01
N ALA A 12 13.74 2.53 17.49
CA ALA A 12 13.76 2.82 16.05
C ALA A 12 15.13 2.49 15.42
N MET A 13 16.23 2.80 16.11
CA MET A 13 17.57 2.42 15.66
C MET A 13 17.72 0.89 15.57
N LYS A 14 17.28 0.13 16.57
CA LYS A 14 17.38 -1.34 16.59
C LYS A 14 16.60 -2.01 15.44
N GLU A 15 15.48 -1.44 15.05
CA GLU A 15 14.65 -1.97 13.95
C GLU A 15 15.27 -1.73 12.57
N ARG A 16 16.11 -0.68 12.44
CA ARG A 16 16.67 -0.23 11.16
C ARG A 16 18.11 -0.68 10.91
N ILE A 17 18.84 -1.14 11.94
CA ILE A 17 20.20 -1.65 11.73
C ILE A 17 20.19 -2.97 10.94
N PRO A 18 21.24 -3.23 10.12
CA PRO A 18 21.35 -4.48 9.38
C PRO A 18 21.34 -5.71 10.30
N ARG A 19 20.71 -6.80 9.84
CA ARG A 19 20.64 -8.07 10.58
C ARG A 19 22.05 -8.58 10.93
N GLY A 20 22.25 -8.97 12.18
CA GLY A 20 23.52 -9.50 12.69
C GLY A 20 24.50 -8.44 13.21
N ILE A 21 24.19 -7.14 13.07
CA ILE A 21 25.00 -6.05 13.66
C ILE A 21 24.43 -5.66 15.01
N ASN A 22 25.30 -5.49 16.01
CA ASN A 22 24.90 -4.95 17.32
C ASN A 22 24.79 -3.42 17.24
N LEU A 23 23.73 -2.84 17.82
CA LEU A 23 23.51 -1.39 17.84
C LEU A 23 24.71 -0.60 18.37
N ALA A 24 25.38 -1.07 19.42
CA ALA A 24 26.53 -0.37 19.99
C ALA A 24 27.71 -0.33 19.01
N ASN A 25 27.95 -1.42 18.28
CA ASN A 25 29.00 -1.47 17.25
C ASN A 25 28.65 -0.53 16.09
N TYR A 26 27.40 -0.57 15.61
CA TYR A 26 26.94 0.33 14.56
C TYR A 26 27.11 1.80 14.95
N LEU A 27 26.72 2.19 16.17
CA LEU A 27 26.86 3.56 16.65
C LEU A 27 28.32 3.98 16.86
N THR A 28 29.20 3.05 17.26
CA THR A 28 30.65 3.30 17.40
C THR A 28 31.21 3.77 16.05
N ASP A 29 30.90 3.02 14.99
CA ASP A 29 31.34 3.34 13.62
C ASP A 29 30.61 4.57 13.06
N ALA A 30 29.31 4.69 13.32
CA ALA A 30 28.50 5.75 12.74
C ALA A 30 28.80 7.14 13.31
N LEU A 31 29.08 7.22 14.62
CA LEU A 31 29.36 8.44 15.37
C LEU A 31 30.86 8.67 15.60
N CYS A 32 31.73 7.76 15.13
CA CYS A 32 33.18 7.81 15.32
C CYS A 32 33.59 8.01 16.80
N MET A 33 33.00 7.22 17.70
CA MET A 33 33.25 7.33 19.14
C MET A 33 33.55 5.98 19.79
N GLY A 34 34.29 6.01 20.89
CA GLY A 34 34.63 4.79 21.63
C GLY A 34 33.40 4.05 22.16
N LYS A 35 33.49 2.72 22.23
CA LYS A 35 32.40 1.82 22.63
C LYS A 35 31.75 2.19 23.97
N GLU A 36 32.54 2.61 24.96
CA GLU A 36 32.03 3.08 26.25
C GLU A 36 31.21 4.37 26.12
N ALA A 37 31.62 5.32 25.28
CA ALA A 37 30.87 6.54 25.06
C ALA A 37 29.49 6.27 24.42
N VAL A 38 29.41 5.25 23.56
CA VAL A 38 28.14 4.75 23.00
C VAL A 38 27.29 4.10 24.08
N TYR A 39 27.86 3.18 24.88
CA TYR A 39 27.10 2.49 25.92
C TYR A 39 26.53 3.43 26.98
N ARG A 40 27.29 4.47 27.37
CA ARG A 40 26.78 5.52 28.28
C ARG A 40 25.57 6.25 27.69
N ARG A 41 25.52 6.49 26.38
CA ARG A 41 24.35 7.05 25.70
C ARG A 41 23.17 6.09 25.64
N LEU A 42 23.42 4.83 25.31
CA LEU A 42 22.40 3.78 25.27
C LEU A 42 21.77 3.50 26.65
N ARG A 43 22.54 3.69 27.74
CA ARG A 43 22.04 3.58 29.12
C ARG A 43 21.38 4.88 29.63
N GLY A 44 21.43 5.97 28.85
CA GLY A 44 20.89 7.27 29.24
C GLY A 44 21.74 8.06 30.24
N GLU A 45 22.98 7.64 30.51
CA GLU A 45 23.92 8.38 31.37
C GLU A 45 24.44 9.65 30.69
N VAL A 46 24.52 9.64 29.35
CA VAL A 46 24.91 10.78 28.52
C VAL A 46 23.84 10.97 27.45
N ALA A 47 23.35 12.19 27.25
CA ALA A 47 22.38 12.45 26.19
C ALA A 47 23.06 12.42 24.82
N PHE A 48 22.33 11.96 23.79
CA PHE A 48 22.74 12.20 22.42
C PHE A 48 22.68 13.70 22.12
N THR A 49 23.70 14.26 21.47
CA THR A 49 23.64 15.63 20.95
C THR A 49 22.70 15.68 19.74
N PHE A 50 22.21 16.87 19.39
CA PHE A 50 21.34 17.02 18.22
C PHE A 50 22.04 16.54 16.93
N ASP A 51 23.34 16.85 16.77
CA ASP A 51 24.14 16.41 15.62
C ASP A 51 24.30 14.89 15.57
N GLU A 52 24.49 14.23 16.72
CA GLU A 52 24.55 12.77 16.80
C GLU A 52 23.21 12.14 16.40
N VAL A 53 22.09 12.68 16.90
CA VAL A 53 20.75 12.20 16.53
C VAL A 53 20.49 12.43 15.05
N ALA A 54 20.82 13.60 14.50
CA ALA A 54 20.65 13.92 13.09
C ALA A 54 21.49 12.99 12.19
N LEU A 55 22.76 12.76 12.55
CA LEU A 55 23.66 11.88 11.79
C LEU A 55 23.15 10.44 11.76
N VAL A 56 22.75 9.88 12.91
CA VAL A 56 22.20 8.52 12.96
C VAL A 56 20.86 8.43 12.24
N SER A 57 20.02 9.46 12.38
CA SER A 57 18.71 9.51 11.72
C SER A 57 18.85 9.52 10.19
N CYS A 58 19.78 10.31 9.64
CA CYS A 58 20.09 10.31 8.21
C CYS A 58 20.63 8.95 7.73
N LYS A 59 21.51 8.30 8.52
CA LYS A 59 22.09 7.01 8.15
C LYS A 59 21.10 5.85 8.19
N LEU A 60 20.14 5.89 9.13
CA LEU A 60 19.15 4.82 9.33
C LEU A 60 17.78 5.12 8.70
N GLY A 61 17.60 6.31 8.10
CA GLY A 61 16.33 6.74 7.54
C GLY A 61 15.23 6.88 8.62
N ILE A 62 15.59 7.35 9.81
CA ILE A 62 14.67 7.53 10.93
C ILE A 62 14.13 8.96 10.90
N SER A 63 12.80 9.11 10.95
CA SER A 63 12.17 10.43 11.08
C SER A 63 12.16 10.89 12.54
N ILE A 64 12.97 11.90 12.86
CA ILE A 64 12.97 12.51 14.21
C ILE A 64 11.61 13.17 14.48
N ASP A 65 10.97 13.75 13.46
CA ASP A 65 9.64 14.35 13.57
C ASP A 65 8.60 13.29 13.97
N GLN A 66 8.68 12.07 13.46
CA GLN A 66 7.81 10.97 13.88
C GLN A 66 8.04 10.58 15.35
N ILE A 67 9.30 10.48 15.78
CA ILE A 67 9.65 10.15 17.17
C ILE A 67 9.11 11.22 18.13
N ILE A 68 9.22 12.51 17.79
CA ILE A 68 8.76 13.60 18.67
C ILE A 68 7.25 13.83 18.52
N GLY A 69 6.75 13.79 17.29
CA GLY A 69 5.39 14.12 16.88
C GLY A 69 4.35 13.14 17.37
N ASN A 70 4.69 11.86 17.51
CA ASN A 70 3.83 10.85 18.14
C ASN A 70 3.44 11.21 19.60
N HIS A 71 4.17 12.12 20.25
CA HIS A 71 3.90 12.55 21.64
C HIS A 71 3.11 13.86 21.74
N GLN A 72 2.88 14.55 20.63
CA GLN A 72 2.06 15.75 20.63
C GLN A 72 0.61 15.38 20.36
N SER A 73 -0.28 15.69 21.31
CA SER A 73 -1.70 15.34 21.25
C SER A 73 -2.45 15.90 20.03
N ASN A 74 -1.87 16.81 19.24
CA ASN A 74 -2.44 17.38 18.02
C ASN A 74 -1.56 17.24 16.77
N ARG A 75 -0.48 16.45 16.81
CA ARG A 75 0.33 16.17 15.61
C ARG A 75 0.42 14.67 15.38
N VAL A 76 0.44 14.33 14.11
CA VAL A 76 0.50 12.96 13.60
C VAL A 76 1.30 13.00 12.32
N THR A 77 2.18 12.04 12.12
CA THR A 77 3.00 11.96 10.92
C THR A 77 2.51 10.82 10.04
N PHE A 78 2.49 11.11 8.73
CA PHE A 78 2.36 10.11 7.70
C PHE A 78 3.69 10.04 6.96
N ASP A 79 4.19 8.82 6.77
CA ASP A 79 5.37 8.57 5.97
C ASP A 79 4.92 8.43 4.51
N LEU A 80 5.10 9.52 3.76
CA LEU A 80 5.05 9.46 2.31
C LEU A 80 6.44 9.03 1.83
N ASN A 81 6.53 7.86 1.21
CA ASN A 81 7.78 7.48 0.54
C ASN A 81 7.95 8.36 -0.70
N LEU A 82 8.64 9.49 -0.52
CA LEU A 82 9.13 10.31 -1.62
C LEU A 82 10.20 9.49 -2.32
N LEU A 83 9.91 9.15 -3.56
CA LEU A 83 10.61 8.13 -4.32
C LEU A 83 12.08 8.48 -4.42
N HIS A 84 12.93 7.55 -3.97
CA HIS A 84 14.35 7.83 -3.84
C HIS A 84 15.03 7.86 -5.21
N SER A 85 14.53 7.04 -6.14
CA SER A 85 15.05 7.00 -7.49
C SER A 85 14.51 8.14 -8.38
N PRO A 86 15.38 8.88 -9.09
CA PRO A 86 14.94 9.81 -10.12
C PRO A 86 14.34 9.10 -11.34
N ASP A 87 14.56 7.79 -11.49
CA ASP A 87 13.98 6.95 -12.54
C ASP A 87 12.53 6.56 -12.19
N PRO A 88 11.54 6.91 -13.03
CA PRO A 88 10.14 6.51 -12.87
C PRO A 88 9.92 4.99 -12.71
N LEU A 89 10.75 4.16 -13.33
CA LEU A 89 10.56 2.71 -13.29
C LEU A 89 11.05 2.11 -11.97
N GLU A 90 12.26 2.45 -11.53
CA GLU A 90 12.76 2.06 -10.21
C GLU A 90 11.88 2.61 -9.09
N SER A 91 11.41 3.86 -9.20
CA SER A 91 10.51 4.44 -8.19
C SER A 91 9.16 3.71 -8.10
N TYR A 92 8.57 3.33 -9.24
CA TYR A 92 7.38 2.47 -9.23
C TYR A 92 7.65 1.13 -8.54
N TYR A 93 8.83 0.55 -8.79
CA TYR A 93 9.25 -0.70 -8.17
C TYR A 93 9.42 -0.57 -6.64
N GLU A 94 10.01 0.52 -6.15
CA GLU A 94 10.11 0.81 -4.71
C GLU A 94 8.73 0.84 -4.01
N ILE A 95 7.69 1.32 -4.71
CA ILE A 95 6.31 1.31 -4.19
C ILE A 95 5.82 -0.14 -4.00
N ILE A 96 6.03 -1.00 -4.99
CA ILE A 96 5.60 -2.41 -4.92
C ILE A 96 6.36 -3.14 -3.81
N GLU A 97 7.68 -2.95 -3.72
CA GLU A 97 8.51 -3.57 -2.69
C GLU A 97 8.05 -3.17 -1.28
N ARG A 98 7.62 -1.92 -1.09
CA ARG A 98 7.05 -1.48 0.19
C ARG A 98 5.79 -2.27 0.55
N TYR A 99 4.83 -2.39 -0.37
CA TYR A 99 3.65 -3.20 -0.12
C TYR A 99 4.01 -4.67 0.15
N LEU A 100 4.95 -5.23 -0.61
CA LEU A 100 5.47 -6.58 -0.38
C LEU A 100 6.06 -6.73 1.02
N ARG A 101 6.84 -5.77 1.51
CA ARG A 101 7.38 -5.80 2.88
C ARG A 101 6.25 -5.84 3.92
N ILE A 102 5.23 -5.00 3.76
CA ILE A 102 4.07 -4.95 4.67
C ILE A 102 3.33 -6.29 4.65
N PHE A 103 2.93 -6.78 3.48
CA PHE A 103 2.13 -8.01 3.38
C PHE A 103 2.92 -9.26 3.76
N ASN A 104 4.21 -9.37 3.40
CA ASN A 104 5.05 -10.47 3.85
C ASN A 104 5.24 -10.47 5.38
N TYR A 105 5.22 -9.31 6.02
CA TYR A 105 5.32 -9.23 7.48
C TYR A 105 4.06 -9.68 8.21
N VAL A 106 2.87 -9.59 7.57
CA VAL A 106 1.59 -9.90 8.23
C VAL A 106 0.94 -11.20 7.75
N LYS A 107 1.28 -11.72 6.56
CA LYS A 107 0.54 -12.83 5.92
C LYS A 107 0.49 -14.12 6.73
N ASP A 108 1.53 -14.44 7.49
CA ASP A 108 1.65 -15.72 8.21
C ASP A 108 0.99 -15.68 9.61
N ASP A 109 0.55 -14.51 10.08
CA ASP A 109 -0.08 -14.36 11.39
C ASP A 109 -1.60 -14.61 11.32
N SER A 110 -2.08 -15.54 12.15
CA SER A 110 -3.50 -15.92 12.20
C SER A 110 -4.44 -14.80 12.66
N SER A 111 -3.91 -13.81 13.38
CA SER A 111 -4.64 -12.63 13.86
C SER A 111 -4.78 -11.53 12.82
N THR A 112 -4.07 -11.65 11.67
CA THR A 112 -4.06 -10.62 10.63
C THR A 112 -5.44 -10.37 10.06
N LYS A 113 -5.82 -9.09 10.05
CA LYS A 113 -7.01 -8.57 9.38
C LYS A 113 -6.66 -7.35 8.55
N ILE A 114 -7.17 -7.33 7.33
CA ILE A 114 -7.01 -6.22 6.39
C ILE A 114 -8.39 -5.63 6.13
N TYR A 115 -8.49 -4.30 6.18
CA TYR A 115 -9.67 -3.55 5.82
C TYR A 115 -9.30 -2.52 4.77
N THR A 116 -10.03 -2.46 3.66
CA THR A 116 -9.83 -1.47 2.60
C THR A 116 -11.18 -0.91 2.15
N ALA A 117 -11.40 0.37 2.38
CA ALA A 117 -12.49 1.14 1.80
C ALA A 117 -11.96 1.87 0.56
N SER A 118 -12.52 1.62 -0.62
CA SER A 118 -11.89 2.01 -1.89
C SER A 118 -12.89 2.59 -2.90
N ASN A 119 -12.50 3.72 -3.51
CA ASN A 119 -13.17 4.36 -4.64
C ASN A 119 -12.56 4.02 -6.01
N VAL A 120 -11.56 3.16 -6.00
CA VAL A 120 -10.92 2.61 -7.19
C VAL A 120 -10.63 1.13 -6.95
N ILE A 121 -10.42 0.36 -8.01
CA ILE A 121 -10.03 -1.04 -7.84
C ILE A 121 -8.70 -1.07 -7.04
N PRO A 122 -8.63 -1.77 -5.90
CA PRO A 122 -7.38 -1.92 -5.17
C PRO A 122 -6.30 -2.55 -6.04
N PHE A 123 -5.12 -1.93 -6.11
CA PHE A 123 -3.99 -2.44 -6.90
C PHE A 123 -3.62 -3.89 -6.57
N THR A 124 -3.78 -4.28 -5.31
CA THR A 124 -3.53 -5.64 -4.81
C THR A 124 -4.42 -6.71 -5.45
N LEU A 125 -5.57 -6.35 -6.02
CA LEU A 125 -6.47 -7.31 -6.68
C LEU A 125 -6.06 -7.59 -8.12
N TYR A 126 -5.52 -6.58 -8.82
CA TYR A 126 -5.17 -6.71 -10.23
C TYR A 126 -3.66 -6.73 -10.48
N SER A 127 -2.81 -6.70 -9.46
CA SER A 127 -1.35 -6.63 -9.65
C SER A 127 -0.83 -7.80 -10.50
N SER A 128 -1.37 -9.01 -10.33
CA SER A 128 -0.96 -10.18 -11.12
C SER A 128 -1.41 -10.15 -12.60
N TYR A 129 -2.28 -9.23 -12.99
CA TYR A 129 -2.75 -9.07 -14.37
C TYR A 129 -1.74 -8.20 -15.14
N GLU A 130 -1.26 -8.71 -16.27
CA GLU A 130 -0.09 -8.16 -16.96
C GLU A 130 -0.42 -6.79 -17.56
N TYR A 131 -1.48 -6.70 -18.37
CA TYR A 131 -1.85 -5.47 -19.05
C TYR A 131 -2.39 -4.42 -18.08
N LEU A 132 -3.20 -4.78 -17.07
CA LEU A 132 -3.70 -3.84 -16.06
C LEU A 132 -2.54 -3.21 -15.27
N SER A 133 -1.55 -4.00 -14.90
CA SER A 133 -0.35 -3.50 -14.22
C SER A 133 0.54 -2.68 -15.16
N LYS A 134 0.68 -3.11 -16.42
CA LYS A 134 1.39 -2.35 -17.46
C LYS A 134 0.79 -0.97 -17.66
N PHE A 135 -0.54 -0.87 -17.72
CA PHE A 135 -1.26 0.38 -17.86
C PHE A 135 -1.01 1.33 -16.67
N ARG A 136 -1.00 0.80 -15.44
CA ARG A 136 -0.70 1.62 -14.25
C ARG A 136 0.72 2.16 -14.25
N LEU A 137 1.69 1.36 -14.67
CA LEU A 137 3.06 1.79 -14.84
C LEU A 137 3.20 2.80 -15.99
N CYS A 138 2.51 2.61 -17.12
CA CYS A 138 2.48 3.57 -18.22
C CYS A 138 1.97 4.94 -17.76
N ARG A 139 0.85 4.96 -17.03
CA ARG A 139 0.31 6.18 -16.42
C ARG A 139 1.29 6.83 -15.44
N TRP A 140 1.96 6.02 -14.61
CA TRP A 140 2.97 6.51 -13.67
C TRP A 140 4.11 7.23 -14.39
N ILE A 141 4.64 6.61 -15.45
CA ILE A 141 5.70 7.20 -16.26
C ILE A 141 5.24 8.49 -16.96
N TYR A 142 4.05 8.46 -17.57
CA TYR A 142 3.45 9.63 -18.23
C TYR A 142 3.33 10.84 -17.29
N GLN A 143 2.84 10.61 -16.06
CA GLN A 143 2.66 11.67 -15.06
C GLN A 143 3.99 12.22 -14.50
N ASN A 144 5.05 11.41 -14.49
CA ASN A 144 6.36 11.85 -14.01
C ASN A 144 7.17 12.63 -15.07
N GLY A 145 6.69 12.74 -16.32
CA GLY A 145 7.21 13.67 -17.34
C GLY A 145 8.65 13.46 -17.83
N LYS A 146 9.42 12.54 -17.24
CA LYS A 146 10.85 12.33 -17.53
C LYS A 146 11.13 11.41 -18.71
N ILE A 147 10.18 10.56 -19.10
CA ILE A 147 10.32 9.63 -20.21
C ILE A 147 9.30 10.07 -21.26
N ARG A 148 9.75 10.29 -22.50
CA ARG A 148 8.83 10.28 -23.64
C ARG A 148 8.12 8.94 -23.57
N THR A 149 6.84 8.93 -23.18
CA THR A 149 6.06 7.70 -23.18
C THR A 149 6.35 6.98 -24.49
N PRO A 150 6.69 5.67 -24.48
CA PRO A 150 6.71 4.91 -25.71
C PRO A 150 5.42 5.26 -26.46
N ASN A 151 5.51 5.50 -27.76
CA ASN A 151 4.38 5.97 -28.58
C ASN A 151 3.16 5.02 -28.56
N ASN A 152 3.24 3.90 -27.81
CA ASN A 152 2.21 2.92 -27.52
C ASN A 152 2.59 2.07 -26.29
N LEU A 153 1.60 1.47 -25.61
CA LEU A 153 1.79 0.49 -24.54
C LEU A 153 2.63 -0.71 -25.01
N SER A 154 2.47 -1.17 -26.25
CA SER A 154 3.21 -2.32 -26.79
C SER A 154 4.73 -2.20 -26.69
N GLY A 155 5.31 -1.00 -26.86
CA GLY A 155 6.75 -0.75 -26.76
C GLY A 155 7.28 -0.67 -25.33
N MET A 156 6.38 -0.69 -24.34
CA MET A 156 6.75 -0.65 -22.93
C MET A 156 7.17 -2.05 -22.45
N GLN A 157 8.46 -2.21 -22.15
CA GLN A 157 8.95 -3.42 -21.50
C GLN A 157 8.92 -3.22 -19.98
N ILE A 158 8.09 -4.03 -19.30
CA ILE A 158 8.13 -4.10 -17.84
C ILE A 158 9.32 -4.99 -17.46
N PRO A 159 10.23 -4.54 -16.58
CA PRO A 159 11.29 -5.39 -16.07
C PRO A 159 10.71 -6.64 -15.43
N VAL A 160 11.32 -7.79 -15.70
CA VAL A 160 10.91 -9.10 -15.12
C VAL A 160 10.80 -9.02 -13.60
N LYS A 161 11.67 -8.26 -12.94
CA LYS A 161 11.60 -8.02 -11.49
C LYS A 161 10.27 -7.40 -11.03
N ALA A 162 9.72 -6.43 -11.78
CA ALA A 162 8.47 -5.78 -11.43
C ALA A 162 7.28 -6.70 -11.68
N VAL A 163 7.30 -7.48 -12.77
CA VAL A 163 6.29 -8.53 -13.02
C VAL A 163 6.27 -9.56 -11.89
N ASN A 164 7.44 -10.03 -11.46
CA ASN A 164 7.55 -10.97 -10.34
C ASN A 164 7.06 -10.35 -9.03
N ALA A 165 7.42 -9.09 -8.75
CA ALA A 165 6.96 -8.39 -7.56
C ALA A 165 5.45 -8.22 -7.53
N HIS A 166 4.81 -7.94 -8.67
CA HIS A 166 3.35 -7.89 -8.77
C HIS A 166 2.66 -9.22 -8.44
N LYS A 167 3.21 -10.34 -8.91
CA LYS A 167 2.70 -11.68 -8.61
C LYS A 167 2.84 -12.01 -7.13
N LEU A 168 4.03 -11.80 -6.58
CA LEU A 168 4.31 -11.99 -5.15
C LEU A 168 3.39 -11.12 -4.27
N LEU A 169 3.03 -9.92 -4.73
CA LEU A 169 2.14 -9.03 -3.98
C LEU A 169 0.71 -9.60 -3.93
N SER A 170 0.20 -10.06 -5.08
CA SER A 170 -1.11 -10.72 -5.16
C SER A 170 -1.17 -11.94 -4.24
N GLU A 171 -0.13 -12.78 -4.28
CA GLU A 171 -0.01 -13.98 -3.43
C GLU A 171 0.06 -13.63 -1.94
N ALA A 172 0.88 -12.64 -1.55
CA ALA A 172 1.03 -12.23 -0.15
C ALA A 172 -0.27 -11.68 0.44
N VAL A 173 -1.04 -10.93 -0.35
CA VAL A 173 -2.35 -10.41 0.06
C VAL A 173 -3.36 -11.56 0.22
N LYS A 174 -3.43 -12.47 -0.75
CA LYS A 174 -4.30 -13.66 -0.69
C LYS A 174 -3.93 -14.60 0.46
N ALA A 175 -2.68 -14.61 0.90
CA ALA A 175 -2.21 -15.41 2.04
C ALA A 175 -2.67 -14.88 3.41
N CYS A 176 -3.10 -13.62 3.51
CA CYS A 176 -3.61 -13.05 4.75
C CYS A 176 -4.96 -13.65 5.14
N ARG A 177 -5.16 -13.97 6.43
CA ARG A 177 -6.30 -14.78 6.90
C ARG A 177 -7.68 -14.16 6.70
N LYS A 178 -7.80 -12.85 6.90
CA LYS A 178 -9.07 -12.14 6.83
C LYS A 178 -8.88 -10.83 6.08
N THR A 179 -9.61 -10.67 4.99
CA THR A 179 -9.60 -9.44 4.18
C THR A 179 -11.03 -8.90 4.05
N CYS A 180 -11.20 -7.61 4.25
CA CYS A 180 -12.48 -6.92 4.17
C CYS A 180 -12.36 -5.78 3.16
N PHE A 181 -13.15 -5.84 2.10
CA PHE A 181 -13.29 -4.78 1.12
C PHE A 181 -14.62 -4.06 1.31
N ILE A 182 -14.58 -2.73 1.25
CA ILE A 182 -15.76 -1.87 1.19
C ILE A 182 -15.59 -1.05 -0.07
N TRP A 183 -16.49 -1.20 -1.04
CA TRP A 183 -16.41 -0.52 -2.33
C TRP A 183 -17.54 0.46 -2.47
N ASP A 184 -17.26 1.61 -3.09
CA ASP A 184 -18.33 2.43 -3.66
C ASP A 184 -18.84 1.83 -4.97
N SER A 185 -19.93 2.38 -5.49
CA SER A 185 -20.58 1.90 -6.72
C SER A 185 -19.76 2.13 -7.99
N ASN A 186 -18.69 2.93 -7.94
CA ASN A 186 -17.99 3.43 -9.12
C ASN A 186 -16.53 2.95 -9.21
N VAL A 187 -16.19 1.90 -8.46
CA VAL A 187 -14.83 1.39 -8.30
C VAL A 187 -14.11 1.05 -9.63
N PHE A 188 -14.83 0.61 -10.68
CA PHE A 188 -14.27 0.38 -12.03
C PHE A 188 -14.31 1.61 -12.94
N TYR A 189 -15.24 2.54 -12.71
CA TYR A 189 -15.54 3.64 -13.62
C TYR A 189 -14.32 4.51 -13.92
N SER A 190 -13.58 4.91 -12.87
CA SER A 190 -12.37 5.72 -13.01
C SER A 190 -11.30 5.02 -13.84
N PHE A 191 -11.15 3.70 -13.67
CA PHE A 191 -10.17 2.89 -14.41
C PHE A 191 -10.49 2.86 -15.91
N VAL A 192 -11.75 2.59 -16.25
CA VAL A 192 -12.25 2.59 -17.63
C VAL A 192 -12.09 3.97 -18.27
N LYS A 193 -12.47 5.04 -17.55
CA LYS A 193 -12.34 6.41 -18.03
C LYS A 193 -10.88 6.78 -18.34
N GLU A 194 -9.95 6.37 -17.48
CA GLU A 194 -8.52 6.55 -17.70
C GLU A 194 -8.05 5.78 -18.95
N MET A 195 -8.46 4.53 -19.15
CA MET A 195 -8.08 3.76 -20.34
C MET A 195 -8.53 4.44 -21.64
N LYS A 196 -9.78 4.93 -21.70
CA LYS A 196 -10.30 5.66 -22.86
C LYS A 196 -9.50 6.92 -23.16
N TYR A 197 -9.13 7.67 -22.11
CA TYR A 197 -8.32 8.86 -22.27
C TYR A 197 -6.96 8.54 -22.88
N PHE A 198 -6.26 7.53 -22.36
CA PHE A 198 -4.94 7.13 -22.89
C PHE A 198 -5.04 6.52 -24.30
N ALA A 199 -6.12 5.80 -24.61
CA ALA A 199 -6.40 5.33 -25.98
C ALA A 199 -6.65 6.51 -26.94
N GLY A 200 -7.42 7.52 -26.54
CA GLY A 200 -7.66 8.74 -27.32
C GLY A 200 -6.40 9.58 -27.55
N LEU A 201 -5.37 9.42 -26.72
CA LEU A 201 -4.03 10.00 -26.92
C LEU A 201 -3.10 9.13 -27.79
N ASN A 202 -3.59 7.99 -28.32
CA ASN A 202 -2.81 6.97 -29.02
C ASN A 202 -1.67 6.36 -28.16
N LEU A 203 -1.77 6.43 -26.83
CA LEU A 203 -0.80 5.80 -25.92
C LEU A 203 -1.11 4.31 -25.69
N ILE A 204 -2.29 3.85 -26.09
CA ILE A 204 -2.77 2.47 -26.04
C ILE A 204 -3.21 2.11 -27.46
N SER A 205 -2.64 1.04 -28.03
CA SER A 205 -3.10 0.54 -29.32
C SER A 205 -4.46 -0.17 -29.17
N GLU A 206 -5.19 -0.36 -30.26
CA GLU A 206 -6.45 -1.12 -30.23
C GLU A 206 -6.24 -2.54 -29.68
N THR A 207 -5.12 -3.20 -30.03
CA THR A 207 -4.77 -4.52 -29.52
C THR A 207 -4.51 -4.51 -28.02
N ASP A 208 -3.77 -3.52 -27.51
CA ASP A 208 -3.50 -3.37 -26.08
C ASP A 208 -4.80 -3.08 -25.31
N LEU A 209 -5.70 -2.27 -25.90
CA LEU A 209 -7.01 -1.97 -25.34
C LEU A 209 -7.90 -3.21 -25.24
N MET A 210 -7.88 -4.08 -26.25
CA MET A 210 -8.58 -5.37 -26.21
C MET A 210 -8.04 -6.27 -25.09
N HIS A 211 -6.71 -6.35 -24.91
CA HIS A 211 -6.13 -7.11 -23.81
C HIS A 211 -6.50 -6.54 -22.44
N LEU A 212 -6.47 -5.21 -22.29
CA LEU A 212 -6.92 -4.53 -21.07
C LEU A 212 -8.38 -4.81 -20.74
N LYS A 213 -9.27 -4.75 -21.75
CA LYS A 213 -10.69 -5.09 -21.60
C LYS A 213 -10.87 -6.55 -21.17
N ASN A 214 -10.17 -7.48 -21.81
CA ASN A 214 -10.22 -8.90 -21.46
C ASN A 214 -9.76 -9.15 -20.02
N GLU A 215 -8.67 -8.52 -19.57
CA GLU A 215 -8.21 -8.64 -18.18
C GLU A 215 -9.18 -8.02 -17.17
N LEU A 216 -9.86 -6.90 -17.50
CA LEU A 216 -10.92 -6.35 -16.64
C LEU A 216 -12.11 -7.30 -16.51
N VAL A 217 -12.51 -7.97 -17.61
CA VAL A 217 -13.60 -8.98 -17.58
C VAL A 217 -13.18 -10.18 -16.74
N LEU A 218 -11.95 -10.67 -16.88
CA LEU A 218 -11.43 -11.77 -16.07
C LEU A 218 -11.38 -11.40 -14.59
N LEU A 219 -10.91 -10.19 -14.27
CA LEU A 219 -10.91 -9.67 -12.91
C LEU A 219 -12.33 -9.61 -12.35
N LEU A 220 -13.29 -9.08 -13.11
CA LEU A 220 -14.68 -8.97 -12.66
C LEU A 220 -15.27 -10.37 -12.35
N HIS A 221 -14.96 -11.37 -13.18
CA HIS A 221 -15.36 -12.75 -12.94
C HIS A 221 -14.68 -13.35 -11.70
N GLU A 222 -13.38 -13.08 -11.46
CA GLU A 222 -12.70 -13.50 -10.23
C GLU A 222 -13.38 -12.88 -8.99
N LEU A 223 -13.74 -11.58 -9.05
CA LEU A 223 -14.44 -10.89 -7.96
C LEU A 223 -15.84 -11.45 -7.73
N GLU A 224 -16.55 -11.85 -8.78
CA GLU A 224 -17.82 -12.57 -8.69
C GLU A 224 -17.67 -13.89 -7.92
N GLN A 225 -16.66 -14.70 -8.27
CA GLN A 225 -16.40 -15.97 -7.58
C GLN A 225 -16.01 -15.75 -6.11
N ILE A 226 -15.15 -14.77 -5.83
CA ILE A 226 -14.72 -14.44 -4.47
C ILE A 226 -15.90 -13.93 -3.65
N SER A 227 -16.75 -13.05 -4.21
CA SER A 227 -17.93 -12.55 -3.50
C SER A 227 -18.97 -13.64 -3.28
N ALA A 228 -19.25 -14.49 -4.26
CA ALA A 228 -20.17 -15.62 -4.06
C ALA A 228 -19.72 -16.55 -2.92
N LYS A 229 -18.42 -16.87 -2.84
CA LYS A 229 -17.87 -17.81 -1.84
C LYS A 229 -17.47 -17.19 -0.50
N GLY A 230 -17.17 -15.89 -0.46
CA GLY A 230 -16.61 -15.21 0.71
C GLY A 230 -15.17 -15.62 1.04
N GLU A 231 -14.41 -16.07 0.06
CA GLU A 231 -13.03 -16.54 0.26
C GLU A 231 -12.19 -16.43 -1.02
N PHE A 232 -10.88 -16.30 -0.83
CA PHE A 232 -9.92 -16.51 -1.90
C PHE A 232 -9.81 -18.00 -2.24
N GLY A 233 -9.21 -18.33 -3.39
CA GLY A 233 -9.03 -19.73 -3.83
C GLY A 233 -8.22 -20.63 -2.88
N ASN A 234 -7.54 -20.06 -1.89
CA ASN A 234 -6.83 -20.80 -0.83
C ASN A 234 -7.66 -20.98 0.47
N GLY A 235 -8.94 -20.58 0.47
CA GLY A 235 -9.85 -20.68 1.61
C GLY A 235 -9.73 -19.57 2.67
N ASN A 236 -8.83 -18.61 2.50
CA ASN A 236 -8.77 -17.44 3.39
C ASN A 236 -9.99 -16.54 3.18
N LYS A 237 -10.55 -16.02 4.28
CA LYS A 237 -11.85 -15.36 4.27
C LYS A 237 -11.80 -13.94 3.71
N VAL A 238 -12.79 -13.64 2.88
CA VAL A 238 -12.98 -12.34 2.23
C VAL A 238 -14.40 -11.87 2.48
N ALA A 239 -14.55 -10.68 3.07
CA ALA A 239 -15.82 -10.00 3.17
C ALA A 239 -15.87 -8.83 2.18
N ILE A 240 -16.94 -8.71 1.39
CA ILE A 240 -17.11 -7.62 0.43
C ILE A 240 -18.40 -6.88 0.76
N TYR A 241 -18.28 -5.57 0.96
CA TYR A 241 -19.37 -4.66 1.26
C TYR A 241 -19.54 -3.63 0.14
N LEU A 242 -20.78 -3.30 -0.21
CA LEU A 242 -21.12 -2.21 -1.10
C LEU A 242 -21.63 -1.01 -0.32
N SER A 243 -20.95 0.11 -0.44
CA SER A 243 -21.33 1.39 0.14
C SER A 243 -22.35 2.11 -0.72
N ASN A 244 -23.35 2.72 -0.07
CA ASN A 244 -24.26 3.66 -0.71
C ASN A 244 -23.69 5.10 -0.76
N ILE A 245 -22.47 5.28 -0.26
CA ILE A 245 -21.76 6.55 -0.18
C ILE A 245 -20.48 6.40 -1.01
N ASP A 246 -20.27 7.33 -1.95
CA ASP A 246 -19.01 7.45 -2.69
C ASP A 246 -17.90 7.92 -1.76
N PHE A 247 -16.67 7.44 -1.96
CA PHE A 247 -15.55 7.82 -1.11
C PHE A 247 -14.66 8.89 -1.76
N GLU A 248 -14.16 9.82 -0.95
CA GLU A 248 -13.22 10.85 -1.40
C GLU A 248 -11.83 10.25 -1.66
N ALA A 249 -11.48 9.19 -0.95
CA ALA A 249 -10.19 8.51 -1.06
C ALA A 249 -10.29 7.01 -0.78
N THR A 250 -9.17 6.32 -0.99
CA THR A 250 -9.01 4.92 -0.59
C THR A 250 -8.26 4.85 0.74
N TYR A 251 -8.89 4.21 1.73
CA TYR A 251 -8.41 4.04 3.10
C TYR A 251 -8.15 2.55 3.36
N SER A 252 -6.94 2.20 3.79
CA SER A 252 -6.62 0.84 4.23
C SER A 252 -6.13 0.80 5.67
N TYR A 253 -6.52 -0.22 6.42
CA TYR A 253 -6.05 -0.50 7.76
C TYR A 253 -5.69 -1.97 7.88
N ILE A 254 -4.51 -2.26 8.43
CA ILE A 254 -4.03 -3.63 8.64
C ILE A 254 -3.69 -3.76 10.13
N GLU A 255 -4.22 -4.80 10.77
CA GLU A 255 -3.89 -5.15 12.16
C GLU A 255 -3.46 -6.62 12.26
N LYS A 256 -2.48 -6.86 13.14
CA LYS A 256 -2.19 -8.15 13.78
C LYS A 256 -1.81 -7.88 15.24
N LYS A 257 -1.66 -8.91 16.06
CA LYS A 257 -1.53 -8.81 17.54
C LYS A 257 -0.69 -7.62 18.04
N ASP A 258 0.53 -7.46 17.52
CA ASP A 258 1.49 -6.44 17.98
C ASP A 258 1.87 -5.44 16.88
N PHE A 259 1.03 -5.28 15.85
CA PHE A 259 1.30 -4.39 14.73
C PHE A 259 0.02 -3.83 14.11
N GLN A 260 0.05 -2.54 13.81
CA GLN A 260 -1.00 -1.89 13.06
C GLN A 260 -0.43 -0.83 12.13
N ILE A 261 -1.06 -0.67 10.97
CA ILE A 261 -0.68 0.34 9.99
C ILE A 261 -1.92 0.83 9.26
N SER A 262 -2.00 2.14 9.11
CA SER A 262 -2.97 2.81 8.26
C SER A 262 -2.31 3.27 6.99
N LEU A 263 -2.98 3.11 5.85
CA LEU A 263 -2.50 3.57 4.55
C LEU A 263 -3.58 4.45 3.91
N LEU A 264 -3.19 5.60 3.37
CA LEU A 264 -4.04 6.45 2.54
C LEU A 264 -3.44 6.51 1.13
N ARG A 265 -4.23 6.13 0.13
CA ARG A 265 -3.76 6.15 -1.26
C ARG A 265 -3.44 7.57 -1.72
N VAL A 266 -2.28 7.75 -2.32
CA VAL A 266 -1.83 9.00 -2.95
C VAL A 266 -1.04 8.66 -4.21
N TYR A 267 -1.05 9.53 -5.23
CA TYR A 267 -0.24 9.37 -6.46
C TYR A 267 -0.26 7.97 -7.09
N SER A 268 -1.27 7.68 -7.92
CA SER A 268 -1.43 6.38 -8.59
C SER A 268 -1.54 5.22 -7.59
N ILE A 269 -0.59 4.28 -7.56
CA ILE A 269 -0.61 3.11 -6.67
C ILE A 269 0.06 3.37 -5.31
N ASN A 270 0.70 4.53 -5.12
CA ASN A 270 1.40 4.81 -3.87
C ASN A 270 0.42 5.04 -2.71
N SER A 271 0.95 4.98 -1.50
CA SER A 271 0.24 5.38 -0.29
C SER A 271 1.20 6.08 0.66
N MET A 272 0.63 6.98 1.44
CA MET A 272 1.26 7.39 2.69
C MET A 272 0.74 6.48 3.80
N ASP A 273 1.59 6.14 4.76
CA ASP A 273 1.20 5.26 5.86
C ASP A 273 1.56 5.85 7.23
N SER A 274 0.95 5.29 8.28
CA SER A 274 1.29 5.62 9.65
C SER A 274 1.01 4.42 10.54
N GLN A 275 1.97 4.12 11.42
CA GLN A 275 1.81 3.14 12.50
C GLN A 275 1.43 3.81 13.83
N SER A 276 1.19 5.12 13.83
CA SER A 276 0.72 5.83 15.02
C SER A 276 -0.58 5.20 15.53
N PRO A 277 -0.66 4.76 16.80
CA PRO A 277 -1.87 4.16 17.36
C PRO A 277 -3.10 5.06 17.25
N ARG A 278 -2.89 6.39 17.32
CA ARG A 278 -3.95 7.37 17.17
C ARG A 278 -4.50 7.42 15.74
N ILE A 279 -3.63 7.51 14.74
CA ILE A 279 -4.06 7.48 13.32
C ILE A 279 -4.75 6.16 13.01
N CYS A 280 -4.18 5.07 13.48
CA CYS A 280 -4.76 3.74 13.34
C CYS A 280 -6.16 3.64 13.95
N GLY A 281 -6.36 4.18 15.15
CA GLY A 281 -7.68 4.27 15.77
C GLY A 281 -8.67 5.06 14.92
N ILE A 282 -8.31 6.28 14.53
CA ILE A 282 -9.17 7.17 13.72
C ILE A 282 -9.54 6.52 12.38
N GLN A 283 -8.57 5.98 11.65
CA GLN A 283 -8.80 5.38 10.35
C GLN A 283 -9.59 4.07 10.46
N LYS A 284 -9.34 3.27 11.49
CA LYS A 284 -10.14 2.08 11.79
C LYS A 284 -11.60 2.47 12.06
N ASP A 285 -11.84 3.45 12.92
CA ASP A 285 -13.19 3.92 13.25
C ASP A 285 -13.92 4.47 12.02
N TRP A 286 -13.20 5.23 11.17
CA TRP A 286 -13.72 5.73 9.90
C TRP A 286 -14.16 4.57 8.97
N ILE A 287 -13.27 3.61 8.74
CA ILE A 287 -13.56 2.44 7.89
C ILE A 287 -14.72 1.62 8.47
N GLN A 288 -14.79 1.41 9.79
CA GLN A 288 -15.92 0.73 10.43
C GLN A 288 -17.22 1.52 10.26
N SER A 289 -17.16 2.85 10.29
CA SER A 289 -18.34 3.68 10.04
C SER A 289 -18.86 3.51 8.61
N LEU A 290 -17.98 3.57 7.60
CA LEU A 290 -18.35 3.30 6.21
C LEU A 290 -18.99 1.91 6.07
N LYS A 291 -18.32 0.89 6.65
CA LYS A 291 -18.82 -0.49 6.66
C LYS A 291 -20.22 -0.63 7.27
N ARG A 292 -20.53 0.09 8.36
CA ARG A 292 -21.87 0.05 9.01
C ARG A 292 -23.00 0.53 8.09
N HIS A 293 -22.69 1.42 7.16
CA HIS A 293 -23.64 1.95 6.18
C HIS A 293 -23.58 1.23 4.82
N SER A 294 -22.83 0.13 4.74
CA SER A 294 -22.70 -0.70 3.55
C SER A 294 -23.47 -2.01 3.67
N THR A 295 -23.81 -2.60 2.53
CA THR A 295 -24.45 -3.92 2.44
C THR A 295 -23.40 -5.00 2.20
N LEU A 296 -23.37 -6.05 3.04
CA LEU A 296 -22.53 -7.23 2.79
C LEU A 296 -23.08 -7.99 1.56
N ILE A 297 -22.21 -8.24 0.58
CA ILE A 297 -22.55 -8.98 -0.65
C ILE A 297 -21.72 -10.26 -0.84
N SER A 298 -20.80 -10.53 0.08
CA SER A 298 -20.12 -11.81 0.12
C SER A 298 -20.94 -12.84 0.91
N GLU A 299 -21.05 -14.07 0.41
CA GLU A 299 -21.88 -15.16 0.98
C GLU A 299 -23.39 -14.84 1.12
N SER A 300 -23.80 -13.63 0.78
CA SER A 300 -25.14 -13.06 0.98
C SER A 300 -25.39 -11.96 -0.06
N GLY A 301 -26.58 -11.34 -0.07
CA GLY A 301 -26.85 -10.18 -0.92
C GLY A 301 -26.73 -10.43 -2.43
N GLU A 302 -27.21 -11.58 -2.92
CA GLU A 302 -27.05 -12.00 -4.32
C GLU A 302 -27.62 -10.98 -5.33
N ALA A 303 -28.82 -10.46 -5.09
CA ALA A 303 -29.41 -9.45 -5.97
C ALA A 303 -28.55 -8.18 -6.05
N GLN A 304 -28.03 -7.70 -4.91
CA GLN A 304 -27.12 -6.54 -4.85
C GLN A 304 -25.79 -6.84 -5.53
N ARG A 305 -25.25 -8.05 -5.33
CA ARG A 305 -24.01 -8.50 -5.99
C ARG A 305 -24.17 -8.52 -7.51
N ILE A 306 -25.22 -9.15 -8.03
CA ILE A 306 -25.49 -9.23 -9.48
C ILE A 306 -25.64 -7.83 -10.06
N SER A 307 -26.50 -7.00 -9.45
CA SER A 307 -26.74 -5.62 -9.92
C SER A 307 -25.44 -4.80 -9.96
N PHE A 308 -24.61 -4.90 -8.93
CA PHE A 308 -23.30 -4.23 -8.89
C PHE A 308 -22.36 -4.73 -9.99
N LEU A 309 -22.22 -6.05 -10.16
CA LEU A 309 -21.33 -6.63 -11.16
C LEU A 309 -21.78 -6.29 -12.59
N GLU A 310 -23.09 -6.30 -12.86
CA GLU A 310 -23.67 -5.86 -14.14
C GLU A 310 -23.37 -4.37 -14.41
N GLN A 311 -23.49 -3.52 -13.39
CA GLN A 311 -23.09 -2.12 -13.50
C GLN A 311 -21.61 -1.97 -13.83
N GLN A 312 -20.71 -2.67 -13.12
CA GLN A 312 -19.27 -2.61 -13.41
C GLN A 312 -18.96 -3.13 -14.82
N LYS A 313 -19.62 -4.22 -15.25
CA LYS A 313 -19.52 -4.77 -16.60
C LYS A 313 -19.95 -3.74 -17.65
N SER A 314 -21.04 -3.02 -17.41
CA SER A 314 -21.51 -1.97 -18.32
C SER A 314 -20.44 -0.89 -18.56
N PHE A 315 -19.63 -0.55 -17.54
CA PHE A 315 -18.49 0.35 -17.73
C PHE A 315 -17.43 -0.28 -18.63
N ILE A 316 -17.04 -1.54 -18.37
CA ILE A 316 -16.03 -2.27 -19.15
C ILE A 316 -16.47 -2.42 -20.61
N ASP A 317 -17.75 -2.68 -20.86
CA ASP A 317 -18.29 -2.88 -22.21
C ASP A 317 -18.16 -1.63 -23.09
N THR A 318 -18.03 -0.45 -22.47
CA THR A 318 -17.82 0.81 -23.20
C THR A 318 -16.39 1.03 -23.71
N LEU A 319 -15.44 0.13 -23.39
CA LEU A 319 -14.05 0.13 -23.89
C LEU A 319 -13.93 -0.44 -25.30
#